data_AF-A0AB39RVK4-F1
#
_entry.id   AF-A0AB39RVK4-F1
#
_cell.length_a   1.000
_cell.length_b   1.000
_cell.length_c   1.000
_cell.angle_alpha   90.00
_cell.angle_beta   90.00
_cell.angle_gamma   90.00
#
_symmetry.space_group_name_H-M   'P 1'
#
loop_
_entity.id
_entity.type
_entity.pdbx_description
1 polymer ?
#
loop_
_entity_poly.entity_id
_entity_poly.type
_entity_poly.pdbx_seq_one_letter_code
_entity_poly.pdbx_strand_id
1 'polypeptide(L)'
;MDRAGQRRARIKPSPPTKEPRLTEAITDRWPQTPPFGGQFDDTVPHLTIAQGQDDAVPAEAETDLRDRLPVTASVSSVDLLVHDGTRWQQRASFTLR
;
A
#
# COMPACT_ATOMS: atom_id res chain seq x y z
N MET A 1 -11.75 19.94 4.09
CA MET A 1 -12.52 18.71 4.33
C MET A 1 -11.58 17.74 5.02
N ASP A 2 -11.73 17.62 6.33
CA ASP A 2 -10.87 16.79 7.15
C ASP A 2 -11.09 15.32 6.78
N ARG A 3 -10.05 14.67 6.24
CA ARG A 3 -10.06 13.23 5.89
C ARG A 3 -9.70 12.36 7.10
N ALA A 4 -9.38 12.96 8.25
CA ALA A 4 -9.15 12.24 9.50
C ALA A 4 -10.52 11.81 10.07
N GLY A 5 -10.97 10.62 9.69
CA GLY A 5 -12.20 10.03 10.24
C GLY A 5 -12.96 9.13 9.27
N GLN A 6 -12.71 9.24 7.96
CA GLN A 6 -13.42 8.44 6.98
C GLN A 6 -12.94 6.99 6.97
N ARG A 7 -13.89 6.05 6.96
CA ARG A 7 -13.59 4.62 7.01
C ARG A 7 -12.84 4.15 5.76
N ARG A 8 -12.00 3.13 5.92
CA ARG A 8 -11.19 2.53 4.85
C ARG A 8 -11.11 1.03 5.05
N ALA A 9 -11.14 0.29 3.95
CA ALA A 9 -10.98 -1.16 3.95
C ALA A 9 -9.56 -1.51 3.45
N ARG A 10 -8.88 -2.40 4.16
CA ARG A 10 -7.52 -2.86 3.82
C ARG A 10 -7.33 -4.32 4.20
N ILE A 11 -6.56 -5.05 3.40
CA ILE A 11 -6.08 -6.40 3.74
C ILE A 11 -4.59 -6.36 4.06
N LYS A 12 -4.16 -7.23 4.97
CA LYS A 12 -2.76 -7.39 5.34
C LYS A 12 -2.23 -8.74 4.83
N PRO A 13 -0.95 -8.82 4.43
CA PRO A 13 -0.33 -10.10 4.10
C PRO A 13 -0.41 -11.11 5.26
N SER A 14 -0.53 -12.40 4.93
CA SER A 14 -0.46 -13.52 5.87
C SER A 14 0.49 -14.60 5.33
N PRO A 15 1.55 -15.01 6.06
CA PRO A 15 1.97 -14.44 7.34
C PRO A 15 2.29 -12.94 7.19
N PRO A 16 2.26 -12.15 8.28
CA PRO A 16 2.82 -10.80 8.25
C PRO A 16 4.19 -10.90 7.63
N THR A 17 4.36 -10.24 6.48
CA THR A 17 5.55 -10.37 5.64
C THR A 17 6.81 -10.30 6.49
N LYS A 18 7.76 -11.23 6.26
CA LYS A 18 9.14 -11.05 6.73
C LYS A 18 9.87 -9.98 5.90
N GLU A 19 9.15 -9.36 4.97
CA GLU A 19 9.60 -8.37 4.00
C GLU A 19 9.29 -6.89 4.38
N PRO A 20 9.64 -6.38 5.59
CA PRO A 20 10.09 -4.99 5.71
C PRO A 20 11.23 -4.67 4.72
N ARG A 21 11.97 -5.70 4.30
CA ARG A 21 13.14 -5.65 3.42
C ARG A 21 12.99 -4.86 2.14
N LEU A 22 11.84 -4.80 1.47
CA LEU A 22 11.77 -4.04 0.22
C LEU A 22 11.76 -2.54 0.49
N THR A 23 10.89 -2.09 1.40
CA THR A 23 10.83 -0.68 1.81
C THR A 23 12.12 -0.28 2.52
N GLU A 24 12.67 -1.15 3.38
CA GLU A 24 13.97 -0.95 4.02
C GLU A 24 15.10 -0.88 2.99
N ALA A 25 15.23 -1.81 2.04
CA ALA A 25 16.30 -1.80 1.05
C ALA A 25 16.25 -0.55 0.15
N ILE A 26 15.05 -0.06 -0.19
CA ILE A 26 14.89 1.21 -0.89
C ILE A 26 15.33 2.37 0.00
N THR A 27 14.94 2.36 1.28
CA THR A 27 15.30 3.42 2.25
C THR A 27 16.82 3.45 2.49
N ASP A 28 17.46 2.30 2.67
CA ASP A 28 18.91 2.15 2.84
C ASP A 28 19.69 2.64 1.61
N ARG A 29 19.13 2.43 0.41
CA ARG A 29 19.76 2.87 -0.84
C ARG A 29 19.71 4.39 -1.03
N TRP A 30 18.67 5.04 -0.50
CA TRP A 30 18.42 6.48 -0.61
C TRP A 30 18.04 7.09 0.75
N PRO A 31 18.96 7.13 1.72
CA PRO A 31 18.67 7.53 3.10
C PRO A 31 18.25 9.01 3.21
N GLN A 32 18.61 9.84 2.25
CA GLN A 32 18.19 11.26 2.20
C GLN A 32 16.72 11.46 1.83
N THR A 33 16.01 10.40 1.43
CA THR A 33 14.58 10.43 1.07
C THR A 33 13.80 9.33 1.80
N PRO A 34 13.66 9.42 3.14
CA PRO A 34 12.91 8.42 3.89
C PRO A 34 11.43 8.41 3.47
N PRO A 35 10.74 7.25 3.61
CA PRO A 35 9.30 7.16 3.37
C PRO A 35 8.53 8.26 4.11
N PHE A 36 7.63 8.92 3.41
CA PHE A 36 6.82 10.02 3.96
C PHE A 36 7.64 11.15 4.61
N GLY A 37 8.88 11.36 4.18
CA GLY A 37 9.77 12.36 4.78
C GLY A 37 10.19 12.05 6.22
N GLY A 38 10.07 10.78 6.66
CA GLY A 38 10.40 10.37 8.02
C GLY A 38 9.32 10.70 9.05
N GLN A 39 8.10 11.01 8.62
CA GLN A 39 6.99 11.37 9.51
C GLN A 39 6.52 10.18 10.39
N PHE A 40 6.74 8.95 9.94
CA PHE A 40 6.29 7.74 10.64
C PHE A 40 7.48 6.84 10.92
N ASP A 41 7.52 6.28 12.14
CA ASP A 41 8.59 5.38 12.58
C ASP A 41 8.55 4.05 11.82
N ASP A 42 7.36 3.60 11.43
CA ASP A 42 7.12 2.32 10.77
C ASP A 42 6.24 2.45 9.53
N THR A 43 6.47 1.57 8.56
CA THR A 43 5.60 1.38 7.39
C THR A 43 4.90 0.03 7.46
N VAL A 44 3.57 0.04 7.49
CA VAL A 44 2.75 -1.19 7.58
C VAL A 44 2.31 -1.64 6.19
N PRO A 45 2.74 -2.81 5.69
CA PRO A 45 2.30 -3.30 4.38
C PRO A 45 0.82 -3.67 4.40
N HIS A 46 0.08 -3.12 3.45
CA HIS A 46 -1.34 -3.40 3.26
C HIS A 46 -1.72 -3.19 1.80
N LEU A 47 -2.79 -3.84 1.37
CA LEU A 47 -3.48 -3.51 0.13
C LEU A 47 -4.76 -2.75 0.51
N THR A 48 -4.83 -1.48 0.09
CA THR A 48 -6.05 -0.68 0.21
C THR A 48 -7.09 -1.19 -0.77
N ILE A 49 -8.26 -1.55 -0.25
CA ILE A 49 -9.41 -2.01 -1.03
C ILE A 49 -10.36 -0.86 -1.31
N ALA A 50 -10.61 -0.01 -0.31
CA ALA A 50 -11.46 1.17 -0.44
C ALA A 50 -10.93 2.32 0.43
N GLN A 51 -10.95 3.53 -0.10
CA GLN A 51 -10.52 4.76 0.55
C GLN A 51 -11.14 6.00 -0.12
N GLY A 52 -11.79 6.85 0.69
CA GLY A 52 -12.32 8.14 0.25
C GLY A 52 -13.73 8.08 -0.37
N GLN A 53 -14.37 6.92 -0.34
CA GLN A 53 -15.80 6.75 -0.61
C GLN A 53 -16.63 6.92 0.67
N ASP A 54 -17.95 6.96 0.53
CA ASP A 54 -18.90 6.90 1.65
C ASP A 54 -18.69 5.63 2.50
N ASP A 55 -18.93 5.72 3.81
CA ASP A 55 -18.58 4.68 4.79
C ASP A 55 -19.24 3.32 4.53
N ALA A 56 -20.33 3.28 3.75
CA ALA A 56 -20.99 2.06 3.31
C ALA A 56 -20.09 1.23 2.38
N VAL A 57 -19.32 1.86 1.49
CA VAL A 57 -18.51 1.17 0.47
C VAL A 57 -17.39 0.33 1.10
N PRO A 58 -16.57 0.85 2.05
CA PRO A 58 -15.65 -0.02 2.78
C PRO A 58 -16.34 -1.11 3.61
N ALA A 59 -17.64 -1.02 3.92
CA ALA A 59 -18.37 -1.99 4.77
C ALA A 59 -18.78 -3.20 3.95
N GLU A 60 -19.33 -2.92 2.78
CA GLU A 60 -19.64 -3.90 1.76
C GLU A 60 -18.37 -4.63 1.33
N ALA A 61 -17.29 -3.90 1.00
CA ALA A 61 -16.02 -4.50 0.57
C ALA A 61 -15.43 -5.46 1.62
N GLU A 62 -15.48 -5.11 2.92
CA GLU A 62 -15.02 -6.00 3.99
C GLU A 62 -15.91 -7.24 4.15
N THR A 63 -17.22 -7.10 3.96
CA THR A 63 -18.17 -8.21 4.04
C THR A 63 -17.96 -9.19 2.89
N ASP A 64 -17.87 -8.67 1.67
CA ASP A 64 -17.71 -9.47 0.45
C ASP A 64 -16.37 -10.22 0.39
N LEU A 65 -15.30 -9.61 0.93
CA LEU A 65 -13.98 -10.22 0.93
C LEU A 65 -13.79 -11.26 2.03
N ARG A 66 -14.58 -11.23 3.12
CA ARG A 66 -14.37 -12.07 4.30
C ARG A 66 -14.30 -13.55 3.95
N ASP A 67 -15.23 -14.02 3.11
CA ASP A 67 -15.34 -15.43 2.72
C ASP A 67 -14.48 -15.79 1.49
N ARG A 68 -13.77 -14.81 0.93
CA ARG A 68 -12.91 -14.95 -0.26
C ARG A 68 -11.43 -14.91 0.06
N LEU A 69 -11.07 -14.67 1.32
CA LEU A 69 -9.70 -14.69 1.80
C LEU A 69 -9.31 -16.11 2.27
N PRO A 70 -8.03 -16.50 2.16
CA PRO A 70 -6.90 -15.69 1.67
C PRO A 70 -6.86 -15.55 0.14
N VAL A 71 -6.38 -14.40 -0.33
CA VAL A 71 -5.94 -14.22 -1.72
C VAL A 71 -4.42 -14.38 -1.76
N THR A 72 -3.94 -15.19 -2.70
CA THR A 72 -2.51 -15.38 -2.95
C THR A 72 -2.12 -14.66 -4.22
N ALA A 73 -1.04 -13.88 -4.16
CA ALA A 73 -0.47 -13.18 -5.31
C ALA A 73 1.06 -13.31 -5.29
N SER A 74 1.66 -13.42 -6.48
CA SER A 74 3.10 -13.36 -6.66
C SER A 74 3.49 -11.94 -7.07
N VAL A 75 4.40 -11.32 -6.32
CA VAL A 75 4.94 -9.99 -6.67
C VAL A 75 6.17 -10.19 -7.55
N SER A 76 6.09 -9.82 -8.82
CA SER A 76 7.19 -9.98 -9.79
C SER A 76 7.97 -8.69 -10.06
N SER A 77 7.49 -7.55 -9.58
CA SER A 77 8.12 -6.26 -9.84
C SER A 77 7.77 -5.21 -8.80
N VAL A 78 8.56 -4.13 -8.82
CA VAL A 78 8.32 -2.89 -8.08
C VAL A 78 8.31 -1.74 -9.07
N ASP A 79 7.28 -0.89 -9.00
CA ASP A 79 7.10 0.21 -9.94
C ASP A 79 7.36 1.56 -9.26
N LEU A 80 8.10 2.43 -9.93
CA LEU A 80 8.22 3.83 -9.55
C LEU A 80 7.06 4.60 -10.18
N LEU A 81 6.12 5.07 -9.35
CA LEU A 81 5.02 5.92 -9.79
C LEU A 81 5.25 7.37 -9.36
N VAL A 82 4.97 8.31 -10.25
CA VAL A 82 5.02 9.75 -9.99
C VAL A 82 3.65 10.35 -10.26
N HIS A 83 3.12 11.09 -9.29
CA HIS A 83 1.90 11.86 -9.48
C HIS A 83 2.24 13.22 -10.07
N ASP A 84 1.68 13.56 -11.23
CA ASP A 84 1.95 14.82 -11.93
C ASP A 84 1.05 15.99 -11.51
N GLY A 85 0.20 15.78 -10.50
CA GLY A 85 -0.83 16.72 -10.06
C GLY A 85 -2.23 16.37 -10.57
N THR A 86 -2.33 15.54 -11.61
CA THR A 86 -3.60 15.07 -12.17
C THR A 86 -3.77 13.56 -12.11
N ARG A 87 -2.68 12.81 -12.35
CA ARG A 87 -2.71 11.35 -12.41
C ARG A 87 -1.38 10.75 -11.98
N TRP A 88 -1.45 9.48 -11.61
CA TRP A 88 -0.27 8.65 -11.43
C TRP A 88 0.29 8.24 -12.79
N GLN A 89 1.61 8.28 -12.91
CA GLN A 89 2.36 7.86 -14.08
C GLN A 89 3.45 6.89 -13.64
N GLN A 90 3.49 5.70 -14.22
CA GLN A 90 4.62 4.80 -14.06
C GLN A 90 5.83 5.39 -14.79
N ARG A 91 6.97 5.47 -14.09
CA ARG A 91 8.24 5.98 -14.62
C ARG A 91 9.26 4.88 -14.86
N ALA A 92 9.24 3.84 -14.04
CA ALA A 92 10.11 2.68 -14.17
C ALA A 92 9.44 1.46 -13.53
N SER A 93 9.88 0.27 -13.95
CA SER A 93 9.54 -1.02 -13.33
C SER A 93 10.81 -1.81 -13.10
N PHE A 94 10.94 -2.43 -11.94
CA PHE A 94 12.10 -3.21 -11.52
C PHE A 94 11.65 -4.64 -11.22
N THR A 95 12.09 -5.61 -12.01
CA THR A 95 11.75 -7.02 -11.81
C THR A 95 12.37 -7.56 -10.53
N LEU A 96 11.58 -8.29 -9.74
CA LEU A 96 12.04 -9.07 -8.60
C LEU A 96 12.44 -10.47 -9.10
N ARG A 97 13.64 -10.91 -8.72
CA ARG A 97 14.19 -12.23 -9.09
C ARG A 97 13.91 -13.26 -8.00
#